data_AF-A0A1I3D9W3-F1
#
_entry.id   AF-A0A1I3D9W3-F1
#
_cell.length_a   1.000
_cell.length_b   1.000
_cell.length_c   1.000
_cell.angle_alpha   90.00
_cell.angle_beta   90.00
_cell.angle_gamma   90.00
#
_symmetry.space_group_name_H-M   'P 1'
#
loop_
_entity.id
_entity.type
_entity.pdbx_description
1 polymer ?
#
loop_
_entity_poly.entity_id
_entity_poly.type
_entity_poly.pdbx_seq_one_letter_code
_entity_poly.pdbx_strand_id
1 'polypeptide(L)'
;MSVRRLTHDGHTLTIREWSNRTGIPVQAIYRRLNIGWSVEQTLTMPARKRTKPTRGAILESEFYKLVCSIDGALRVFRKRIGSYVFEETDTPGVVEMFAESRRDRCPRVAQESV
;
A
#
# COMPACT_ATOMS: atom_id res chain seq x y z
N MET A 1 27.24 -15.94 -27.00
CA MET A 1 27.03 -14.76 -26.12
C MET A 1 28.13 -13.76 -26.42
N SER A 2 27.82 -12.59 -26.98
CA SER A 2 28.84 -11.55 -27.18
C SER A 2 29.29 -10.99 -25.84
N VAL A 3 30.60 -10.91 -25.65
CA VAL A 3 31.21 -10.40 -24.42
C VAL A 3 31.23 -8.87 -24.51
N ARG A 4 30.28 -8.20 -23.84
CA ARG A 4 30.26 -6.74 -23.74
C ARG A 4 31.19 -6.28 -22.61
N ARG A 5 32.10 -5.36 -22.94
CA ARG A 5 33.04 -4.74 -22.00
C ARG A 5 32.56 -3.34 -21.63
N LEU A 6 32.77 -2.96 -20.37
CA LEU A 6 32.42 -1.65 -19.81
C LEU A 6 33.66 -1.04 -19.19
N THR A 7 33.87 0.24 -19.46
CA THR A 7 34.97 1.03 -18.89
C THR A 7 34.41 1.93 -17.80
N HIS A 8 34.95 1.81 -16.58
CA HIS A 8 34.61 2.63 -15.43
C HIS A 8 35.79 2.68 -14.47
N ASP A 9 36.07 3.84 -13.86
CA ASP A 9 37.22 4.08 -12.97
C ASP A 9 38.58 3.61 -13.54
N GLY A 10 38.82 3.86 -14.82
CA GLY A 10 40.05 3.46 -15.50
C GLY A 10 40.19 1.95 -15.76
N HIS A 11 39.22 1.14 -15.34
CA HIS A 11 39.20 -0.31 -15.59
C HIS A 11 38.24 -0.67 -16.71
N THR A 12 38.71 -1.45 -17.68
CA THR A 12 37.85 -2.04 -18.72
C THR A 12 37.67 -3.52 -18.45
N LEU A 13 36.51 -3.88 -17.90
CA LEU A 13 36.17 -5.25 -17.54
C LEU A 13 34.91 -5.72 -18.27
N THR A 14 34.73 -7.03 -18.34
CA THR A 14 33.50 -7.63 -18.85
C THR A 14 32.35 -7.44 -17.86
N ILE A 15 31.11 -7.50 -18.34
CA ILE A 15 29.93 -7.43 -17.46
C ILE A 15 29.97 -8.49 -16.35
N ARG A 16 30.51 -9.68 -16.63
CA ARG A 16 30.60 -10.76 -15.64
C ARG A 16 31.62 -10.44 -14.54
N GLU A 17 32.76 -9.88 -14.90
CA GLU A 17 33.76 -9.42 -13.94
C GLU A 17 33.24 -8.24 -13.12
N TRP A 18 32.56 -7.27 -13.75
CA TRP A 18 31.89 -6.20 -13.04
C TRP A 18 30.83 -6.71 -12.07
N SER A 19 30.07 -7.73 -12.45
CA SER A 19 29.09 -8.38 -11.58
C SER A 19 29.75 -9.00 -10.34
N ASN A 20 30.89 -9.68 -10.52
CA ASN A 20 31.66 -10.25 -9.41
C ASN A 20 32.26 -9.15 -8.50
N ARG A 21 32.75 -8.05 -9.08
CA ARG A 21 33.39 -6.95 -8.34
C ARG A 21 32.39 -6.10 -7.56
N THR A 22 31.24 -5.80 -8.14
CA THR A 22 30.20 -4.92 -7.54
C THR A 22 29.13 -5.69 -6.76
N GLY A 23 29.05 -7.01 -6.95
CA GLY A 23 27.97 -7.85 -6.41
C GLY A 23 26.61 -7.64 -7.10
N ILE A 24 26.55 -6.80 -8.15
CA ILE A 24 25.32 -6.56 -8.90
C ILE A 24 25.13 -7.71 -9.89
N PRO A 25 23.95 -8.35 -9.96
CA PRO A 25 23.73 -9.47 -10.87
C PRO A 25 23.83 -9.02 -12.34
N VAL A 26 24.47 -9.84 -13.17
CA VAL A 26 24.65 -9.62 -14.63
C VAL A 26 23.37 -9.15 -15.32
N GLN A 27 22.23 -9.76 -14.99
CA GLN A 27 20.92 -9.39 -15.56
C GLN A 27 20.50 -7.97 -15.22
N ALA A 28 20.80 -7.48 -14.00
CA ALA A 28 20.51 -6.10 -13.63
C ALA A 28 21.40 -5.13 -14.41
N ILE A 29 22.68 -5.45 -14.62
CA ILE A 29 23.60 -4.65 -15.45
C ILE A 29 23.06 -4.55 -16.88
N TYR A 30 22.70 -5.68 -17.51
CA TYR A 30 22.10 -5.68 -18.85
C TYR A 30 20.80 -4.87 -18.92
N ARG A 31 19.90 -5.06 -17.96
CA ARG A 31 18.62 -4.33 -17.94
C ARG A 31 18.82 -2.82 -17.82
N ARG A 32 19.74 -2.39 -16.96
CA ARG A 32 20.07 -0.96 -16.78
C ARG A 32 20.65 -0.37 -18.05
N LEU A 33 21.58 -1.06 -18.71
CA LEU A 33 22.13 -0.63 -20.00
C LEU A 33 21.06 -0.55 -21.09
N ASN A 34 20.12 -1.50 -21.15
CA ASN A 34 19.02 -1.47 -22.13
C ASN A 34 18.02 -0.34 -21.88
N ILE A 35 17.84 0.07 -20.62
CA ILE A 35 17.02 1.24 -20.25
C ILE A 35 17.76 2.55 -20.58
N GLY A 36 19.07 2.48 -20.88
CA GLY A 36 19.89 3.65 -21.22
C GLY A 36 20.55 4.31 -20.01
N TRP A 37 20.73 3.58 -18.91
CA TRP A 37 21.48 4.08 -17.76
C TRP A 37 22.96 4.29 -18.12
N SER A 38 23.59 5.27 -17.48
CA SER A 38 25.03 5.45 -17.60
C SER A 38 25.78 4.27 -16.98
N VAL A 39 27.03 4.05 -17.42
CA VAL A 39 27.87 2.96 -16.92
C VAL A 39 28.11 3.10 -15.41
N GLU A 40 28.38 4.31 -14.95
CA GLU A 40 28.55 4.63 -13.53
C GLU A 40 27.29 4.29 -12.72
N GLN A 41 26.11 4.80 -13.11
CA GLN A 41 24.86 4.49 -12.42
C GLN A 41 24.57 2.99 -12.39
N THR A 42 24.94 2.31 -13.47
CA THR A 42 24.74 0.87 -13.61
C THR A 42 25.57 0.07 -12.61
N LEU A 43 26.79 0.52 -12.30
CA LEU A 43 27.75 -0.15 -11.42
C LEU A 43 27.69 0.32 -9.97
N THR A 44 27.16 1.51 -9.70
CA THR A 44 27.07 2.08 -8.35
C THR A 44 25.75 1.76 -7.64
N MET A 45 24.62 1.71 -8.37
CA MET A 45 23.33 1.51 -7.70
C MET A 45 23.11 0.04 -7.29
N PRO A 46 22.69 -0.25 -6.05
CA PRO A 46 22.39 -1.61 -5.63
C PRO A 46 21.15 -2.15 -6.35
N ALA A 47 21.15 -3.43 -6.73
CA ALA A 47 19.97 -4.07 -7.29
C ALA A 47 18.93 -4.30 -6.19
N ARG A 48 17.68 -3.91 -6.43
CA ARG A 48 16.57 -4.18 -5.50
C ARG A 48 16.43 -5.70 -5.32
N LYS A 49 16.55 -6.18 -4.08
CA LYS A 49 16.29 -7.59 -3.77
C LYS A 49 14.83 -7.89 -4.06
N ARG A 50 14.57 -8.88 -4.92
CA ARG A 50 13.20 -9.37 -5.15
C ARG A 50 12.79 -10.18 -3.92
N THR A 51 12.04 -9.57 -3.01
CA THR A 51 11.37 -10.30 -1.95
C THR A 51 10.14 -10.97 -2.55
N LYS A 52 9.93 -12.25 -2.22
CA LYS A 52 8.62 -12.88 -2.47
C LYS A 52 7.63 -12.22 -1.52
N PRO A 53 6.44 -11.78 -1.98
CA PRO A 53 5.42 -11.29 -1.07
C PRO A 53 5.11 -12.39 -0.06
N THR A 54 5.02 -12.03 1.22
CA THR A 54 4.59 -12.98 2.25
C THR A 54 3.14 -13.36 1.99
N ARG A 55 2.72 -14.55 2.46
CA ARG A 55 1.33 -15.01 2.31
C ARG A 55 0.33 -13.99 2.87
N GLY A 56 0.70 -13.30 3.96
CA GLY A 56 -0.09 -12.20 4.54
C GLY A 56 -0.23 -11.00 3.59
N ALA A 57 0.85 -10.58 2.93
CA ALA A 57 0.79 -9.48 1.95
C ALA A 57 -0.08 -9.80 0.73
N ILE A 58 -0.13 -11.07 0.32
CA ILE A 58 -1.02 -11.53 -0.76
C ILE A 58 -2.48 -11.45 -0.29
N LEU A 59 -2.78 -12.01 0.89
CA LEU A 59 -4.13 -12.00 1.45
C LEU A 59 -4.66 -10.59 1.71
N GLU A 60 -3.83 -9.68 2.24
CA GLU A 60 -4.21 -8.28 2.37
C GLU A 60 -4.53 -7.65 1.02
N SER A 61 -3.72 -7.88 -0.01
CA SER A 61 -3.99 -7.34 -1.35
C SER A 61 -5.31 -7.84 -1.91
N GLU A 62 -5.62 -9.13 -1.76
CA GLU A 62 -6.90 -9.69 -2.20
C GLU A 62 -8.08 -9.17 -1.38
N PHE A 63 -7.91 -9.02 -0.06
CA PHE A 63 -8.92 -8.43 0.82
C PHE A 63 -9.24 -6.98 0.44
N TYR A 64 -8.23 -6.14 0.19
CA TYR A 64 -8.43 -4.75 -0.22
C TYR A 64 -9.09 -4.63 -1.60
N LYS A 65 -8.83 -5.55 -2.54
CA LYS A 65 -9.57 -5.60 -3.82
C LYS A 65 -11.06 -5.87 -3.59
N LEU A 66 -11.38 -6.78 -2.68
CA LEU A 66 -12.77 -7.09 -2.31
C LEU A 66 -13.45 -5.87 -1.68
N VAL A 67 -12.80 -5.22 -0.70
CA VAL A 67 -13.33 -4.02 -0.03
C VAL A 67 -13.59 -2.89 -1.03
N CYS A 68 -12.65 -2.60 -1.94
CA CYS A 68 -12.85 -1.58 -2.98
C CYS A 68 -14.04 -1.89 -3.91
N SER A 69 -14.28 -3.18 -4.21
CA SER A 69 -15.45 -3.60 -4.99
C SER A 69 -16.75 -3.36 -4.22
N ILE A 70 -16.77 -3.66 -2.93
CA ILE A 70 -17.91 -3.43 -2.05
C ILE A 70 -18.17 -1.93 -1.89
N ASP A 71 -17.14 -1.11 -1.66
CA ASP A 71 -17.24 0.34 -1.56
C ASP A 71 -17.85 0.98 -2.82
N GLY A 72 -17.46 0.48 -4.00
CA GLY A 72 -18.09 0.87 -5.26
C GLY A 72 -19.58 0.56 -5.29
N ALA A 73 -19.96 -0.66 -4.90
CA ALA A 73 -21.35 -1.08 -4.84
C ALA A 73 -22.17 -0.27 -3.82
N LEU A 74 -21.62 -0.05 -2.63
CA LEU A 74 -22.24 0.74 -1.55
C LEU A 74 -22.40 2.21 -1.95
N ARG A 75 -21.46 2.77 -2.73
CA ARG A 75 -21.59 4.14 -3.27
C ARG A 75 -22.77 4.25 -4.23
N VAL A 76 -22.91 3.30 -5.15
CA VAL A 76 -24.05 3.25 -6.10
C VAL A 76 -25.37 3.06 -5.34
N PHE A 77 -25.38 2.12 -4.38
CA PHE A 77 -26.52 1.86 -3.53
C PHE A 77 -26.94 3.10 -2.73
N ARG A 78 -25.99 3.77 -2.05
CA ARG A 78 -26.23 5.01 -1.30
C ARG A 78 -26.75 6.14 -2.18
N LYS A 79 -26.23 6.30 -3.40
CA LYS A 79 -26.74 7.29 -4.37
C LYS A 79 -28.19 6.99 -4.76
N ARG A 80 -28.57 5.72 -4.82
CA ARG A 80 -29.92 5.27 -5.17
C ARG A 80 -30.89 5.30 -3.99
N ILE A 81 -30.43 5.06 -2.77
CA ILE A 81 -31.24 5.25 -1.55
C ILE A 81 -31.39 6.74 -1.22
N GLY A 82 -30.39 7.57 -1.47
CA GLY A 82 -30.48 9.01 -1.27
C GLY A 82 -31.55 9.71 -2.12
N SER A 83 -32.03 9.07 -3.20
CA SER A 83 -33.22 9.53 -3.95
C SER A 83 -34.54 8.99 -3.39
N TYR A 84 -34.49 8.03 -2.46
CA TYR A 84 -35.65 7.41 -1.78
C TYR A 84 -35.79 7.84 -0.32
N VAL A 85 -34.82 8.55 0.27
CA VAL A 85 -35.04 9.27 1.53
C VAL A 85 -35.94 10.44 1.20
N PHE A 86 -37.23 10.17 1.24
CA PHE A 86 -38.29 11.15 1.31
C PHE A 86 -37.97 12.09 2.48
N GLU A 87 -37.87 13.39 2.23
CA GLU A 87 -38.05 14.38 3.29
C GLU A 87 -39.50 14.27 3.74
N GLU A 88 -39.81 13.29 4.61
CA GLU A 88 -40.99 13.36 5.45
C GLU A 88 -40.62 14.13 6.73
N THR A 89 -40.03 15.32 6.55
CA THR A 89 -40.21 16.39 7.52
C THR A 89 -41.61 16.92 7.32
N ASP A 90 -42.60 16.22 7.88
CA ASP A 90 -43.91 16.75 8.26
C ASP A 90 -44.73 15.67 8.99
N THR A 91 -44.13 14.96 9.95
CA THR A 91 -44.92 14.38 11.05
C THR A 91 -44.88 15.37 12.22
N PRO A 92 -45.83 16.32 12.31
CA PRO A 92 -45.96 17.13 13.52
C PRO A 92 -46.37 16.19 14.66
N GLY A 93 -45.41 15.80 15.51
CA GLY A 93 -45.73 15.04 16.72
C GLY A 93 -44.65 14.12 17.29
N VAL A 94 -43.50 13.90 16.64
CA VAL A 94 -42.47 12.96 17.14
C VAL A 94 -41.13 13.65 17.44
N VAL A 95 -41.19 14.86 18.00
CA VAL A 95 -40.05 15.44 18.73
C VAL A 95 -40.40 15.48 20.20
N GLU A 96 -40.08 14.38 20.87
CA GLU A 96 -39.52 14.29 22.22
C GLU A 96 -39.62 12.82 22.63
N MET A 97 -38.49 12.15 22.84
CA MET A 97 -38.35 10.99 23.75
C MET A 97 -36.99 10.26 23.65
N PHE A 98 -35.97 10.82 22.98
CA PHE A 98 -34.61 10.28 23.02
C PHE A 98 -33.61 11.11 23.84
N ALA A 99 -34.11 11.89 24.80
CA ALA A 99 -33.29 12.63 25.76
C ALA A 99 -33.32 12.02 27.17
N GLU A 100 -33.62 10.74 27.35
CA GLU A 100 -33.61 10.15 28.70
C GLU A 100 -33.15 8.68 28.70
N SER A 101 -31.92 8.43 28.26
CA SER A 101 -31.29 7.10 28.48
C SER A 101 -29.79 7.16 28.70
N ARG A 102 -29.31 8.24 29.35
CA ARG A 102 -27.91 8.35 29.79
C ARG A 102 -27.76 9.00 31.16
N ARG A 103 -28.52 8.55 32.17
CA ARG A 103 -28.22 8.91 33.58
C ARG A 103 -28.16 7.74 34.57
N ASP A 104 -28.15 6.49 34.12
CA ASP A 104 -27.78 5.35 34.97
C ASP A 104 -26.31 4.93 34.78
N ARG A 105 -25.40 5.91 34.75
CA ARG A 105 -24.00 5.62 35.09
C ARG A 105 -23.80 6.01 36.55
N CYS A 106 -23.86 5.02 37.43
CA CYS A 106 -23.31 5.16 38.79
C CYS A 106 -21.89 5.74 38.70
N PRO A 107 -21.54 6.75 39.50
CA PRO A 107 -20.16 7.19 39.62
C PRO A 107 -19.34 6.04 40.20
N ARG A 108 -18.25 5.67 39.53
CA ARG A 108 -17.26 4.73 40.08
C ARG A 108 -16.51 5.47 41.20
N VAL A 109 -16.97 5.34 42.43
CA VAL A 109 -16.25 5.85 43.60
C VAL A 109 -15.00 4.99 43.76
N ALA A 110 -13.82 5.60 43.59
CA ALA A 110 -12.56 4.98 43.99
C ALA A 110 -12.58 4.84 45.51
N GLN A 111 -12.40 3.63 46.03
CA GLN A 111 -12.10 3.45 47.44
C GLN A 111 -10.63 3.81 47.65
N GLU A 112 -10.37 5.01 48.15
CA GLU A 112 -9.11 5.31 48.83
C GLU A 112 -9.07 4.58 50.17
N SER A 113 -7.93 3.96 50.39
CA SER A 113 -7.49 3.19 51.55
C SER A 113 -7.28 4.05 52.80
N VAL A 114 -7.73 3.55 53.96
CA VAL A 114 -7.09 3.70 55.28
C VAL A 114 -7.22 2.38 56.03
#